data_AF-A0A9Q9ETX3-F1
#
_entry.id   AF-A0A9Q9ETX3-F1
#
_cell.length_a   1.000
_cell.length_b   1.000
_cell.length_c   1.000
_cell.angle_alpha   90.00
_cell.angle_beta   90.00
_cell.angle_gamma   90.00
#
_symmetry.space_group_name_H-M   'P 1'
#
loop_
_entity.id
_entity.type
_entity.pdbx_description
1 polymer ?
#
loop_
_entity_poly.entity_id
_entity_poly.type
_entity_poly.pdbx_seq_one_letter_code
_entity_poly.pdbx_strand_id
1 'polypeptide(L)' 'MFATTGIVKGNTVYVQDSELEQYNGRRVIITVLDEENCCNTISDKQLFEISDSIITKNMKAYQELAK' A
#
# COMPACT_ATOMS: atom_id res chain seq x y z
N MET A 1 -7.46 23.90 -0.19
CA MET A 1 -7.33 22.43 -0.14
C MET A 1 -7.80 22.02 1.25
N PHE A 2 -8.78 21.12 1.34
CA PHE A 2 -9.38 20.66 2.60
C PHE A 2 -9.17 19.15 2.68
N ALA A 3 -8.88 18.65 3.88
CA ALA A 3 -8.66 17.24 4.13
C ALA A 3 -9.41 16.84 5.40
N THR A 4 -10.07 15.69 5.36
CA THR A 4 -10.78 15.11 6.50
C THR A 4 -10.63 13.59 6.42
N THR A 5 -10.76 12.92 7.56
CA THR A 5 -10.67 11.46 7.65
C THR A 5 -12.07 10.86 7.74
N GLY A 6 -12.24 9.69 7.13
CA GLY A 6 -13.54 9.05 7.04
C GLY A 6 -13.46 7.65 6.46
N ILE A 7 -14.61 6.98 6.43
CA ILE A 7 -14.77 5.62 5.92
C ILE A 7 -15.60 5.69 4.64
N VAL A 8 -15.08 5.09 3.57
CA VAL A 8 -15.83 4.88 2.33
C VAL A 8 -16.60 3.56 2.46
N LYS A 9 -17.92 3.58 2.24
CA LYS A 9 -18.77 2.39 2.22
C LYS A 9 -19.74 2.46 1.06
N GLY A 10 -19.53 1.60 0.06
CA GLY A 10 -20.25 1.67 -1.21
C GLY A 10 -19.91 2.96 -1.95
N ASN A 11 -20.92 3.78 -2.23
CA ASN A 11 -20.78 5.10 -2.86
C ASN A 11 -20.87 6.28 -1.88
N THR A 12 -20.84 6.00 -0.57
CA THR A 12 -20.98 7.00 0.49
C THR A 12 -19.67 7.18 1.26
N VAL A 13 -19.31 8.42 1.55
CA VAL A 13 -18.18 8.77 2.43
C VAL A 13 -18.74 9.21 3.79
N TYR A 14 -18.38 8.48 4.84
CA TYR A 14 -18.76 8.78 6.23
C TYR A 14 -17.60 9.48 6.91
N VAL A 15 -17.83 10.69 7.41
CA VAL A 15 -16.85 11.48 8.17
C VAL A 15 -17.38 11.69 9.59
N GLN A 16 -16.49 11.86 10.57
CA GLN A 16 -16.92 12.10 11.96
C GLN A 16 -17.58 13.47 12.14
N ASP A 17 -17.16 14.45 11.35
CA ASP A 17 -17.63 15.83 11.46
C ASP A 17 -18.57 16.21 10.31
N SER A 18 -19.50 17.14 10.57
CA SER A 18 -20.43 17.69 9.58
C SER A 18 -19.77 18.60 8.53
N GLU A 19 -18.43 18.63 8.44
CA GLU A 19 -17.69 19.53 7.55
C GLU A 19 -17.95 19.28 6.06
N LEU A 20 -18.40 18.08 5.69
CA LEU A 20 -18.82 17.78 4.31
C LEU A 20 -20.21 18.33 3.95
N GLU A 21 -21.04 18.69 4.93
CA GLU A 21 -22.41 19.18 4.69
C GLU A 21 -22.43 20.48 3.88
N GLN A 22 -21.39 21.31 4.01
CA GLN A 22 -21.25 22.55 3.24
C GLN A 22 -21.15 22.31 1.72
N TYR A 23 -20.86 21.08 1.30
CA TYR A 23 -20.74 20.67 -0.11
C TYR A 23 -21.98 19.95 -0.64
N ASN A 24 -23.04 19.79 0.17
CA ASN A 24 -24.27 19.13 -0.26
C ASN A 24 -24.85 19.78 -1.54
N GLY A 25 -25.18 18.95 -2.53
CA GLY A 25 -25.70 19.39 -3.84
C GLY A 25 -24.67 19.99 -4.78
N ARG A 26 -23.38 20.07 -4.39
CA ARG A 26 -22.29 20.57 -5.24
C ARG A 26 -21.53 19.41 -5.89
N ARG A 27 -20.96 19.65 -7.08
CA ARG A 27 -19.99 18.74 -7.67
C ARG A 27 -18.65 18.92 -6.97
N VAL A 28 -18.09 17.83 -6.44
CA VAL A 28 -16.81 17.80 -5.75
C VAL A 28 -15.92 16.70 -6.33
N ILE A 29 -14.61 16.87 -6.19
CA ILE A 29 -13.61 15.83 -6.46
C ILE A 29 -13.15 15.31 -5.10
N ILE A 30 -13.27 14.01 -4.88
CA ILE A 30 -12.81 13.34 -3.65
C ILE A 30 -11.53 12.60 -3.98
N THR A 31 -10.44 12.97 -3.30
CA THR A 31 -9.17 12.25 -3.37
C THR A 31 -9.05 11.40 -2.12
N VAL A 32 -8.95 10.08 -2.28
CA VAL A 32 -8.73 9.14 -1.18
C VAL A 32 -7.24 8.87 -1.09
N LEU A 33 -6.65 9.12 0.09
CA LEU A 33 -5.30 8.70 0.41
C LEU A 33 -5.38 7.30 1.00
N ASP A 34 -4.98 6.32 0.21
CA ASP A 34 -4.89 4.93 0.64
C ASP A 34 -3.53 4.71 1.33
N GLU A 35 -3.53 4.81 2.66
CA GLU A 35 -2.36 4.48 3.48
C GLU A 35 -2.19 2.96 3.64
N GLU A 36 -3.17 2.13 3.26
CA GLU A 36 -3.08 0.66 3.37
C GLU A 36 -2.33 -0.01 2.20
N ASN A 37 -2.00 0.75 1.14
CA ASN A 37 -1.00 0.33 0.15
C ASN A 37 0.45 0.59 0.64
N CYS A 38 0.67 0.70 1.95
CA CYS A 38 2.02 0.69 2.53
C CYS A 38 2.56 -0.74 2.59
N CYS A 39 3.10 -1.22 1.47
CA CYS A 39 4.01 -2.36 1.33
C CYS A 39 3.58 -3.65 2.06
N ASN A 40 3.38 -4.76 1.35
CA ASN A 40 3.36 -6.09 1.98
C ASN A 40 4.58 -6.23 2.92
N THR A 41 4.35 -6.14 4.23
CA THR A 41 5.41 -6.25 5.22
C THR A 41 5.76 -7.72 5.30
N ILE A 42 6.92 -8.07 4.78
CA ILE A 42 7.48 -9.40 4.99
C ILE A 42 8.22 -9.41 6.32
N SER A 43 8.10 -10.50 7.08
CA SER A 43 8.89 -10.69 8.28
C SER A 43 10.38 -10.78 7.95
N ASP A 44 11.25 -10.43 8.91
CA ASP A 44 12.71 -10.60 8.76
C ASP A 44 13.06 -12.04 8.33
N LYS A 45 12.35 -13.02 8.89
CA LYS A 45 12.52 -14.43 8.51
C LYS A 45 12.27 -14.67 7.02
N GLN A 46 11.17 -14.14 6.49
CA GLN A 46 10.86 -14.26 5.05
C GLN A 46 11.89 -13.52 4.19
N LEU A 47 12.37 -12.36 4.64
CA LEU A 47 13.43 -11.62 3.95
C LEU A 47 14.73 -12.44 3.89
N PHE A 48 15.13 -13.07 4.99
CA PHE A 48 16.32 -13.93 5.03
C PHE A 48 16.17 -15.17 4.14
N GLU A 49 15.02 -15.85 4.17
CA GLU A 49 14.75 -17.01 3.31
C GLU A 49 14.83 -16.66 1.81
N ILE A 50 14.29 -15.49 1.42
CA ILE A 50 14.39 -14.99 0.04
C ILE A 50 15.85 -14.69 -0.32
N SER A 51 16.58 -13.99 0.56
CA SER A 51 17.98 -13.65 0.37
C SER A 51 18.85 -14.89 0.17
N ASP A 52 18.74 -15.87 1.06
CA ASP A 52 19.53 -17.11 1.01
C ASP A 52 19.25 -17.92 -0.26
N SER A 53 17.99 -17.95 -0.69
CA SER A 53 17.59 -18.59 -1.95
C SER A 53 18.25 -17.94 -3.17
N ILE A 54 18.29 -16.61 -3.21
CA ILE A 54 18.93 -15.85 -4.30
C ILE A 54 20.45 -16.07 -4.29
N ILE A 55 21.09 -15.97 -3.13
CA ILE A 55 22.54 -16.20 -2.97
C ILE A 55 22.91 -17.60 -3.45
N THR A 56 22.16 -18.62 -3.02
CA THR A 56 22.41 -20.01 -3.41
C THR A 56 22.29 -20.23 -4.90
N LYS A 57 21.27 -19.65 -5.55
CA LYS A 57 21.09 -19.72 -7.00
C LYS A 57 22.24 -19.06 -7.75
N ASN A 58 22.64 -17.87 -7.32
CA ASN A 58 23.74 -17.14 -7.95
C ASN A 58 25.06 -17.90 -7.80
N MET A 59 25.33 -18.46 -6.62
CA MET A 59 26.56 -19.22 -6.39
C MET A 59 26.65 -20.45 -7.31
N LYS A 60 25.54 -21.17 -7.50
CA LYS A 60 25.47 -22.28 -8.47
C LYS A 60 25.69 -21.82 -9.90
N ALA A 61 25.03 -20.74 -10.31
CA ALA A 61 25.21 -20.18 -11.65
C ALA A 61 26.67 -19.77 -11.93
N TYR A 62 27.35 -19.16 -10.96
CA TYR A 62 28.78 -18.82 -11.09
C TYR A 62 29.68 -20.06 -11.16
N GLN A 63 29.37 -21.13 -10.41
CA GLN A 63 30.12 -22.40 -10.52
C GLN A 63 29.96 -23.07 -11.88
N GLU A 64 28.76 -22.99 -12.46
CA GLU A 64 28.48 -23.51 -13.81
C GLU A 64 29.20 -22.71 -14.90
N LEU A 65 29.29 -21.38 -14.76
CA LEU A 65 30.02 -20.52 -15.70
C LEU A 65 31.54 -20.65 -15.60
N ALA A 66 32.06 -21.06 -14.45
CA ALA A 66 33.48 -21.28 -14.23
C ALA A 66 33.97 -22.66 -14.69
N LYS A 67 33.08 -23.49 -15.24
CA LYS A 67 33.37 -24.84 -15.75
C LYS A 67 33.46 -24.84 -17.26
#